data_AF-A0A8J7A340-F1
#
_entry.id   AF-A0A8J7A340-F1
#
_cell.length_a   1.000
_cell.length_b   1.000
_cell.length_c   1.000
_cell.angle_alpha   90.00
_cell.angle_beta   90.00
_cell.angle_gamma   90.00
#
_symmetry.space_group_name_H-M   'P 1'
#
loop_
_entity.id
_entity.type
_entity.pdbx_description
1 polymer ?
#
loop_
_entity_poly.entity_id
_entity_poly.type
_entity_poly.pdbx_seq_one_letter_code
_entity_poly.pdbx_strand_id
1 'polypeptide(L)'
;MEKYKTFEYKNANLEDLLSKITVDVSNWSKSRTLLYHAIQMARADDNYSVEEQKAVKKAANLLKVEDDIALALNRLVEAEEAITALRKALLKTEVLA
;
A
#
# COMPACT_ATOMS: atom_id res chain seq x y z
N MET A 1 5.24 -23.96 2.01
CA MET A 1 6.07 -22.89 2.62
C MET A 1 7.48 -22.80 2.04
N GLU A 2 8.10 -23.88 1.54
CA GLU A 2 9.47 -23.83 0.96
C GLU A 2 9.63 -22.89 -0.24
N LYS A 3 8.63 -22.83 -1.13
CA LYS A 3 8.65 -21.97 -2.34
C LYS A 3 8.88 -20.47 -2.05
N TYR A 4 8.44 -19.97 -0.90
CA TYR A 4 8.66 -18.56 -0.53
C TYR A 4 10.07 -18.31 0.01
N LYS A 5 10.70 -19.32 0.62
CA LYS A 5 12.08 -19.22 1.13
C LYS A 5 13.11 -19.22 0.00
N THR A 6 12.78 -19.84 -1.14
CA THR A 6 13.66 -19.94 -2.31
C THR A 6 13.39 -18.86 -3.37
N PHE A 7 12.46 -17.93 -3.11
CA PHE A 7 12.10 -16.90 -4.07
C PHE A 7 13.09 -15.73 -4.03
N GLU A 8 13.84 -15.55 -5.11
CA GLU A 8 14.82 -14.46 -5.28
C GLU A 8 14.12 -13.13 -5.60
N TYR A 9 13.55 -12.51 -4.58
CA TYR A 9 12.80 -11.25 -4.70
C TYR A 9 13.67 -10.07 -5.18
N LYS A 10 14.99 -10.11 -4.99
CA LYS A 10 15.92 -9.03 -5.40
C LYS A 10 16.14 -8.98 -6.91
N ASN A 11 16.12 -10.13 -7.58
CA ASN A 11 16.35 -10.26 -9.02
C ASN A 11 15.07 -10.55 -9.80
N ALA A 12 13.93 -10.63 -9.13
CA ALA A 12 12.67 -10.94 -9.77
C ALA A 12 12.21 -9.80 -10.68
N ASN A 13 11.79 -10.14 -11.91
CA ASN A 13 11.26 -9.15 -12.84
C ASN A 13 9.83 -8.78 -12.43
N LEU A 14 9.66 -7.55 -11.97
CA LEU A 14 8.39 -7.02 -11.51
C LEU A 14 7.31 -7.03 -12.62
N GLU A 15 7.68 -6.73 -13.87
CA GLU A 15 6.74 -6.69 -14.99
C GLU A 15 6.19 -8.08 -15.32
N ASP A 16 7.05 -9.10 -15.29
CA ASP A 16 6.64 -10.50 -15.48
C ASP A 16 5.70 -10.96 -14.36
N LEU A 17 6.02 -10.63 -13.11
CA LEU A 17 5.16 -10.95 -11.96
C LEU A 17 3.80 -10.25 -12.04
N LEU A 18 3.77 -8.95 -12.36
CA LEU A 18 2.54 -8.17 -12.50
C LEU A 18 1.68 -8.69 -13.65
N SER A 19 2.29 -9.16 -14.75
CA SER A 19 1.56 -9.73 -15.88
C SER A 19 0.75 -10.98 -15.47
N LYS A 20 1.31 -11.80 -14.57
CA LYS A 20 0.73 -13.07 -14.09
C LYS A 20 -0.41 -12.93 -13.09
N ILE A 21 -0.59 -11.76 -12.48
CA ILE A 21 -1.69 -11.53 -11.52
C ILE A 21 -2.99 -11.34 -12.29
N THR A 22 -3.86 -12.34 -12.38
CA THR A 22 -5.18 -12.19 -13.02
C THR A 22 -6.26 -11.98 -11.97
N VAL A 23 -7.15 -11.02 -12.19
CA VAL A 23 -8.40 -10.88 -11.41
C VAL A 23 -9.57 -10.72 -12.35
N ASP A 24 -10.74 -11.16 -11.92
CA ASP A 24 -11.99 -11.12 -12.71
C ASP A 24 -12.68 -9.74 -12.69
N VAL A 25 -11.97 -8.68 -12.29
CA VAL A 25 -12.51 -7.32 -12.15
C VAL A 25 -11.94 -6.44 -13.25
N SER A 26 -12.80 -6.06 -14.20
CA SER A 26 -12.44 -5.33 -15.43
C SER A 26 -11.78 -3.97 -15.21
N ASN A 27 -12.12 -3.27 -14.11
CA ASN A 27 -11.58 -1.94 -13.80
C ASN A 27 -10.45 -1.96 -12.75
N TRP A 28 -9.93 -3.15 -12.43
CA TRP A 28 -8.90 -3.27 -11.40
C TRP A 28 -7.51 -3.02 -11.96
N SER A 29 -6.81 -2.04 -11.36
CA SER A 29 -5.42 -1.76 -11.69
C SER A 29 -4.49 -2.40 -10.67
N LYS A 30 -3.80 -3.47 -11.09
CA LYS A 30 -2.77 -4.18 -10.31
C LYS A 30 -1.77 -3.21 -9.68
N SER A 31 -1.22 -2.31 -10.51
CA SER A 31 -0.23 -1.32 -10.09
C SER A 31 -0.77 -0.38 -9.01
N ARG A 32 -1.98 0.16 -9.19
CA ARG A 32 -2.57 1.12 -8.23
C ARG A 32 -2.95 0.44 -6.91
N THR A 33 -3.50 -0.77 -6.96
CA THR A 33 -3.84 -1.53 -5.75
C THR A 33 -2.61 -2.00 -4.97
N LEU A 34 -1.57 -2.46 -5.67
CA LEU A 34 -0.31 -2.82 -5.01
C LEU A 34 0.37 -1.61 -4.39
N LEU A 35 0.35 -0.46 -5.07
CA LEU A 35 0.87 0.78 -4.52
C LEU A 35 0.08 1.22 -3.27
N TYR A 36 -1.25 1.14 -3.32
CA TYR A 36 -2.12 1.42 -2.17
C TYR A 36 -1.74 0.56 -0.94
N HIS A 37 -1.59 -0.76 -1.13
CA HIS A 37 -1.18 -1.64 -0.03
C HIS A 37 0.26 -1.38 0.43
N ALA A 38 1.17 -1.04 -0.49
CA ALA A 38 2.53 -0.67 -0.12
C ALA A 38 2.55 0.59 0.76
N ILE A 39 1.71 1.58 0.46
CA ILE A 39 1.56 2.80 1.27
C ILE A 39 1.00 2.46 2.65
N GLN A 40 -0.04 1.63 2.73
CA GLN A 40 -0.59 1.18 4.01
C GLN A 40 0.45 0.47 4.88
N MET A 41 1.27 -0.41 4.27
CA MET A 41 2.34 -1.11 4.99
C MET A 41 3.46 -0.17 5.43
N ALA A 42 3.81 0.83 4.61
CA ALA A 42 4.83 1.83 4.92
C ALA A 42 4.37 2.90 5.93
N ARG A 43 3.10 2.90 6.32
CA ARG A 43 2.52 3.76 7.37
C ARG A 43 2.03 2.95 8.56
N ALA A 44 2.36 1.66 8.61
CA ALA A 44 1.93 0.78 9.67
C ALA A 44 2.64 1.09 11.00
N ASP A 45 3.85 1.66 10.92
CA ASP A 45 4.45 2.37 12.03
C ASP A 45 3.89 3.80 12.10
N ASP A 46 3.64 4.31 13.31
CA ASP A 46 3.01 5.61 13.56
C ASP A 46 3.80 6.81 13.00
N ASN A 47 4.89 6.59 12.26
CA ASN A 47 5.79 7.63 11.77
C ASN A 47 6.20 7.40 10.31
N TYR A 48 5.41 7.98 9.39
CA TYR A 48 5.70 7.97 7.95
C TYR A 48 6.91 8.84 7.60
N SER A 49 8.09 8.23 7.64
CA SER A 49 9.40 8.86 7.48
C SER A 49 9.68 9.33 6.06
N VAL A 50 10.73 10.15 5.89
CA VAL A 50 11.16 10.64 4.57
C VAL A 50 11.74 9.48 3.75
N GLU A 51 12.36 8.49 4.38
CA GLU A 51 12.83 7.25 3.74
C GLU A 51 11.67 6.45 3.14
N GLU A 52 10.56 6.32 3.85
CA GLU A 52 9.36 5.60 3.38
C GLU A 52 8.66 6.34 2.26
N GLN A 53 8.57 7.67 2.35
CA GLN A 53 8.09 8.51 1.24
C GLN A 53 8.91 8.27 -0.03
N LYS A 54 10.24 8.18 0.10
CA LYS A 54 11.13 7.86 -1.03
C LYS A 54 10.94 6.42 -1.51
N ALA A 55 10.70 5.46 -0.62
CA ALA A 55 10.44 4.07 -0.99
C ALA A 55 9.11 3.93 -1.75
N VAL A 56 8.05 4.57 -1.28
CA VAL A 56 6.76 4.65 -1.97
C VAL A 56 6.90 5.29 -3.35
N LYS A 57 7.66 6.40 -3.46
CA LYS A 57 7.91 7.04 -4.76
C LYS A 57 8.69 6.13 -5.71
N LYS A 58 9.70 5.40 -5.20
CA LYS A 58 10.42 4.38 -5.98
C LYS A 58 9.48 3.27 -6.44
N ALA A 59 8.58 2.80 -5.58
CA ALA A 59 7.58 1.79 -5.93
C ALA A 59 6.60 2.29 -6.99
N ALA A 60 6.12 3.53 -6.90
CA ALA A 60 5.25 4.15 -7.91
C ALA A 60 5.93 4.17 -9.30
N ASN A 61 7.20 4.57 -9.36
CA ASN A 61 8.00 4.57 -10.58
C ASN A 61 8.16 3.17 -11.18
N LEU A 62 8.46 2.17 -10.34
CA LEU A 62 8.59 0.77 -10.78
C LEU A 62 7.28 0.19 -11.31
N LEU A 63 6.16 0.59 -10.71
CA LEU A 63 4.81 0.16 -11.09
C LEU A 63 4.21 0.97 -12.24
N LYS A 64 4.95 1.96 -12.77
CA LYS A 64 4.52 2.90 -13.82
C LYS A 64 3.22 3.62 -13.47
N VAL A 65 3.07 4.00 -12.19
CA VAL A 65 1.96 4.82 -11.71
C VAL A 65 2.36 6.28 -11.78
N GLU A 66 1.47 7.12 -12.30
CA GLU A 66 1.68 8.56 -12.41
C GLU A 66 1.80 9.21 -11.02
N ASP A 67 2.65 10.24 -10.90
CA ASP A 67 2.98 10.90 -9.63
C ASP A 67 1.75 11.51 -8.93
N ASP A 68 0.79 12.03 -9.72
CA ASP A 68 -0.48 12.57 -9.24
C ASP A 68 -1.38 11.50 -8.62
N ILE A 69 -1.47 10.32 -9.26
CA ILE A 69 -2.20 9.16 -8.74
C ILE A 69 -1.52 8.61 -7.49
N ALA A 70 -0.19 8.53 -7.48
CA ALA A 70 0.56 8.11 -6.30
C ALA A 70 0.34 9.05 -5.11
N LEU A 71 0.30 10.37 -5.36
CA LEU A 71 -0.03 11.36 -4.35
C LEU A 71 -1.48 11.20 -3.84
N ALA A 72 -2.43 11.03 -4.76
CA ALA A 72 -3.84 10.84 -4.41
C ALA A 72 -4.05 9.58 -3.56
N LEU A 73 -3.39 8.47 -3.90
CA LEU A 73 -3.42 7.24 -3.11
C LEU A 73 -2.82 7.42 -1.71
N ASN A 74 -1.76 8.23 -1.60
CA ASN A 74 -1.16 8.54 -0.29
C ASN A 74 -2.15 9.29 0.61
N ARG A 75 -2.84 10.30 0.05
CA ARG A 75 -3.87 11.06 0.76
C ARG A 75 -5.09 10.22 1.11
N LEU A 76 -5.46 9.28 0.25
CA LEU A 76 -6.53 8.34 0.52
C LEU A 76 -6.22 7.49 1.76
N VAL A 77 -5.03 6.90 1.83
CA VAL A 77 -4.62 6.07 2.99
C VAL A 77 -4.58 6.90 4.27
N GLU A 78 -4.01 8.10 4.23
CA GLU A 78 -4.00 9.03 5.37
C GLU A 78 -5.43 9.34 5.87
N ALA A 79 -6.38 9.58 4.96
CA ALA A 79 -7.77 9.82 5.30
C ALA A 79 -8.45 8.58 5.91
N GLU A 80 -8.19 7.39 5.38
CA GLU A 80 -8.71 6.12 5.90
C GLU A 80 -8.20 5.81 7.32
N GLU A 81 -6.93 6.10 7.59
CA GLU A 81 -6.34 6.02 8.94
C GLU A 81 -7.05 6.97 9.90
N ALA A 82 -7.23 8.24 9.51
CA ALA A 82 -7.94 9.24 10.31
C ALA A 82 -9.40 8.85 10.59
N ILE A 83 -10.12 8.36 9.56
CA ILE A 83 -11.49 7.84 9.71
C ILE A 83 -11.51 6.63 10.64
N THR A 84 -10.53 5.74 10.53
CA THR A 84 -10.42 4.56 11.40
C THR A 84 -10.14 4.96 12.84
N ALA A 85 -9.28 5.95 13.07
CA ALA A 85 -9.00 6.52 14.39
C ALA A 85 -10.24 7.20 14.97
N LEU A 86 -10.96 8.00 14.17
CA LEU A 86 -12.22 8.63 14.57
C LEU A 86 -13.27 7.57 14.94
N ARG A 87 -13.44 6.53 14.13
CA ARG A 87 -14.34 5.40 14.42
C ARG A 87 -13.96 4.74 15.74
N LYS A 88 -12.66 4.49 15.99
CA LYS A 88 -12.18 3.94 17.25
C LYS A 88 -12.48 4.87 18.43
N ALA A 89 -12.29 6.18 18.28
CA ALA A 89 -12.55 7.16 19.32
C ALA A 89 -14.05 7.29 19.66
N LEU A 90 -14.92 7.29 18.64
CA LEU A 90 -16.37 7.40 18.83
C LEU A 90 -17.01 6.12 19.37
N LEU A 91 -16.46 4.94 19.03
CA LEU A 91 -17.02 3.64 19.41
C LEU A 91 -16.32 2.99 20.61
N LYS A 92 -15.10 3.42 20.98
CA LYS A 92 -14.53 3.11 22.30
C LYS A 92 -15.18 4.02 23.33
N THR A 93 -16.34 3.62 23.83
CA THR A 93 -16.72 3.98 25.20
C THR A 93 -15.76 3.26 26.15
N GLU A 94 -14.88 3.99 26.82
CA GLU A 94 -14.48 3.57 28.16
C GLU A 94 -15.78 3.36 28.92
N VAL A 95 -16.00 2.14 29.43
CA VAL A 95 -17.04 1.92 30.41
C VAL A 95 -16.70 2.87 31.55
N LEU A 96 -17.50 3.92 31.72
CA LEU A 96 -17.53 4.72 32.93
C LEU A 96 -17.79 3.72 34.07
N ALA A 97 -16.71 3.30 34.71
CA ALA A 97 -16.72 2.51 35.94
C ALA A 97 -16.74 3.46 37.13
#